data_AF-A0A533Z8Z0-F1
#
_entry.id   AF-A0A533Z8Z0-F1
#
_cell.length_a   1.000
_cell.length_b   1.000
_cell.length_c   1.000
_cell.angle_alpha   90.00
_cell.angle_beta   90.00
_cell.angle_gamma   90.00
#
_symmetry.space_group_name_H-M   'P 1'
#
loop_
_entity.id
_entity.type
_entity.pdbx_description
1 polymer ?
#
loop_
_entity_poly.entity_id
_entity_poly.type
_entity_poly.pdbx_seq_one_letter_code
_entity_poly.pdbx_strand_id
1 'polypeptide(L)'
;IGIFMWVSSTEASWQDFRKPCIAVVDAKTPTTRIIRAVSVVLLPFLVGFLGYNSMKPSTDEPIELRTVHPAPPASTKVHGKTFVLQTASNPYRVDDSGKYSDKVQNDYKDGNPWDEKAPQFLQYVREGGQIFFQNCHFCHGDNLNGRGMFAFAFNPIPANFTDAGTIAQLQETFVFWRVSKGGIGLPREGFPWASVMPPWEQHLTIDEIWKVILFEYWHTGYYPRTWD
;
A
#
# COMPACT_ATOMS: atom_id res chain seq x y z
N ILE A 1 5.72 38.05 -17.36
CA ILE A 1 4.31 38.52 -17.35
C ILE A 1 4.12 39.77 -18.22
N GLY A 2 4.89 40.85 -18.03
CA GLY A 2 4.75 42.10 -18.82
C GLY A 2 4.90 41.96 -20.35
N ILE A 3 5.82 41.13 -20.85
CA ILE A 3 6.01 40.91 -22.30
C ILE A 3 4.77 40.25 -22.92
N PHE A 4 4.19 39.25 -22.25
CA PHE A 4 3.01 38.55 -22.76
C PHE A 4 1.77 39.44 -22.75
N MET A 5 1.61 40.30 -21.73
CA MET A 5 0.57 41.32 -21.69
C MET A 5 0.73 42.37 -22.80
N TRP A 6 1.96 42.80 -23.08
CA TRP A 6 2.23 43.76 -24.16
C TRP A 6 1.92 43.17 -25.54
N VAL A 7 2.34 41.94 -25.81
CA VAL A 7 2.10 41.25 -27.08
C VAL A 7 0.62 40.93 -27.31
N SER A 8 -0.13 40.64 -26.25
CA SER A 8 -1.58 40.36 -26.32
C SER A 8 -2.47 41.61 -26.20
N SER A 9 -1.88 42.80 -26.05
CA SER A 9 -2.64 44.05 -25.84
C SER A 9 -3.41 44.52 -27.07
N THR A 10 -2.97 44.15 -28.28
CA THR A 10 -3.62 44.50 -29.53
C THR A 10 -3.71 43.30 -30.47
N GLU A 11 -4.73 43.26 -31.32
CA GLU A 11 -4.86 42.18 -32.31
C GLU A 11 -3.68 42.19 -33.30
N ALA A 12 -3.19 43.37 -33.68
CA ALA A 12 -2.03 43.51 -34.57
C ALA A 12 -0.76 42.90 -33.96
N SER A 13 -0.43 43.24 -32.71
CA SER A 13 0.73 42.67 -32.01
C SER A 13 0.60 41.16 -31.78
N TRP A 14 -0.63 40.69 -31.53
CA TRP A 14 -0.92 39.27 -31.34
C TRP A 14 -0.81 38.46 -32.64
N GLN A 15 -1.23 39.04 -33.76
CA GLN A 15 -1.03 38.45 -35.09
C GLN A 15 0.46 38.38 -35.44
N ASP A 16 1.21 39.47 -35.25
CA ASP A 16 2.64 39.50 -35.54
C ASP A 16 3.43 38.48 -34.73
N PHE A 17 3.07 38.30 -33.46
CA PHE A 17 3.67 37.30 -32.60
C PHE A 17 3.40 35.85 -33.03
N ARG A 18 2.19 35.56 -33.54
CA ARG A 18 1.79 34.20 -33.96
C ARG A 18 2.24 33.83 -35.37
N LYS A 19 2.52 34.81 -36.23
CA LYS A 19 2.95 34.59 -37.63
C LYS A 19 4.04 33.52 -37.80
N PRO A 20 5.11 33.45 -36.99
CA PRO A 20 6.14 32.43 -37.13
C PRO A 20 5.62 31.02 -36.85
N CYS A 21 4.80 30.85 -35.81
CA CYS A 21 4.22 29.56 -35.44
C CYS A 21 3.24 29.07 -36.51
N ILE A 22 2.38 29.96 -37.01
CA ILE A 22 1.43 29.64 -38.09
C ILE A 22 2.19 29.29 -39.38
N ALA A 23 3.26 30.02 -39.72
CA ALA A 23 4.08 29.73 -40.89
C ALA A 23 4.74 28.33 -40.84
N VAL A 24 5.17 27.89 -39.66
CA VAL A 24 5.71 26.53 -39.45
C VAL A 24 4.61 25.47 -39.60
N VAL A 25 3.41 25.71 -39.08
CA VAL A 25 2.27 24.78 -39.20
C VAL A 25 1.79 24.67 -40.66
N ASP A 26 1.63 25.81 -41.33
CA ASP A 26 1.21 25.94 -42.73
C ASP A 26 2.19 25.25 -43.69
N ALA A 27 3.49 25.21 -43.36
CA ALA A 27 4.54 24.54 -44.10
C ALA A 27 4.55 24.83 -45.62
N LYS A 28 4.33 26.10 -45.95
CA LYS A 28 4.26 26.59 -47.33
C LYS A 28 5.64 26.70 -47.99
N THR A 29 6.70 26.87 -47.20
CA THR A 29 8.09 26.99 -47.70
C THR A 29 8.89 25.70 -47.40
N PRO A 30 9.93 25.38 -48.19
CA PRO A 30 10.77 24.20 -47.92
C PRO A 30 11.39 24.22 -46.51
N THR A 31 11.81 25.39 -46.02
CA THR A 31 12.35 25.55 -44.67
C THR A 31 11.29 25.26 -43.59
N THR A 32 10.06 25.77 -43.73
CA THR A 32 8.99 25.54 -42.76
C THR A 32 8.51 24.08 -42.76
N ARG A 33 8.56 23.38 -43.91
CA ARG A 33 8.31 21.93 -43.98
C ARG A 33 9.30 21.11 -43.16
N ILE A 34 10.60 21.43 -43.27
CA ILE A 34 11.65 20.75 -42.50
C ILE A 34 11.45 21.01 -41.01
N ILE A 35 11.25 22.26 -40.61
CA ILE A 35 11.02 22.64 -39.20
C ILE A 35 9.79 21.91 -38.65
N ARG A 36 8.68 21.85 -39.41
CA ARG A 36 7.48 21.13 -38.99
C ARG A 36 7.75 19.63 -38.83
N ALA A 37 8.43 19.00 -39.79
CA ALA A 37 8.75 17.58 -39.72
C ALA A 37 9.62 17.26 -38.49
N VAL A 38 10.65 18.06 -38.24
CA VAL A 38 11.50 17.93 -37.06
C VAL A 38 10.69 18.10 -35.78
N SER A 39 9.87 19.15 -35.67
CA SER A 39 9.05 19.40 -34.48
C SER A 39 8.04 18.27 -34.23
N VAL A 40 7.34 17.79 -35.26
CA VAL A 40 6.33 16.72 -35.13
C VAL A 40 6.96 15.39 -34.71
N VAL A 41 8.20 15.12 -35.10
CA VAL A 41 8.93 13.93 -34.66
C VAL A 41 9.55 14.13 -33.27
N LEU A 42 10.23 15.25 -33.05
CA LEU A 42 11.01 15.50 -31.84
C LEU A 42 10.13 15.75 -30.60
N LEU A 43 8.97 16.41 -30.74
CA LEU A 43 8.08 16.66 -29.60
C LEU A 43 7.60 15.36 -28.94
N PRO A 44 7.04 14.37 -29.67
CA PRO A 44 6.65 13.09 -29.07
C PRO A 44 7.80 12.36 -28.40
N PHE A 45 9.00 12.34 -29.01
CA PHE A 45 10.18 11.71 -28.40
C PHE A 45 10.62 12.43 -27.13
N LEU A 46 10.63 13.76 -27.13
CA LEU A 46 11.00 14.56 -25.97
C LEU A 46 9.98 14.37 -24.83
N VAL A 47 8.68 14.45 -25.13
CA VAL A 47 7.62 14.22 -24.15
C VAL A 47 7.68 12.79 -23.60
N GLY A 48 7.90 11.79 -24.46
CA GLY A 48 8.07 10.40 -24.06
C GLY A 48 9.30 10.20 -23.17
N PHE A 49 10.43 10.81 -23.50
CA PHE A 49 11.67 10.73 -22.71
C PHE A 49 11.53 11.40 -21.34
N LEU A 50 10.93 12.60 -21.29
CA LEU A 50 10.66 13.30 -20.03
C LEU A 50 9.67 12.52 -19.17
N GLY A 51 8.60 11.97 -19.77
CA GLY A 51 7.65 11.11 -19.10
C GLY A 51 8.31 9.86 -18.52
N TYR A 52 9.15 9.18 -19.32
CA TYR A 52 9.90 8.00 -18.87
C TYR A 52 10.81 8.33 -17.69
N ASN A 53 11.62 9.39 -17.77
CA ASN A 53 12.53 9.75 -16.67
C ASN A 53 11.79 10.21 -15.41
N SER A 54 10.62 10.82 -15.54
CA SER A 54 9.80 11.23 -14.40
C SER A 54 9.05 10.05 -13.75
N MET A 55 8.69 9.03 -14.52
CA MET A 55 7.90 7.89 -14.04
C MET A 55 8.75 6.65 -13.73
N LYS A 56 10.01 6.60 -14.16
CA LYS A 56 10.91 5.46 -13.91
C LYS A 56 11.07 5.26 -12.39
N PRO A 57 10.52 4.18 -11.82
CA PRO A 57 10.67 3.91 -10.40
C PRO A 57 12.12 3.53 -10.09
N SER A 58 12.65 4.03 -8.97
CA SER A 58 13.94 3.59 -8.43
C SER A 58 13.73 2.29 -7.67
N THR A 59 14.29 1.21 -8.18
CA THR A 59 14.32 -0.12 -7.54
C THR A 59 15.55 -0.32 -6.67
N ASP A 60 16.45 0.67 -6.64
CA ASP A 60 17.67 0.61 -5.86
C ASP A 60 17.33 0.59 -4.38
N GLU A 61 17.90 -0.39 -3.68
CA GLU A 61 17.79 -0.48 -2.24
C GLU A 61 18.31 0.84 -1.62
N PRO A 62 17.61 1.43 -0.63
CA PRO A 62 18.13 2.59 0.08
C PRO A 62 19.53 2.28 0.66
N ILE A 63 20.49 3.19 0.46
CA ILE A 63 21.84 3.12 1.07
C ILE A 63 21.77 3.37 2.59
N GLU A 64 20.61 3.83 3.08
CA GLU A 64 20.31 3.95 4.50
C GLU A 64 20.56 2.64 5.25
N LEU A 65 21.09 2.74 6.46
CA LEU A 65 21.24 1.58 7.35
C LEU A 65 19.87 0.89 7.45
N ARG A 66 19.82 -0.38 7.05
CA ARG A 66 18.64 -1.23 7.24
C ARG A 66 18.37 -1.33 8.73
N THR A 67 17.54 -0.44 9.28
CA THR A 67 16.84 -0.70 10.52
C THR A 67 15.90 -1.84 10.20
N VAL A 68 16.32 -3.05 10.58
CA VAL A 68 15.64 -4.31 10.27
C VAL A 68 14.19 -4.34 10.80
N HIS A 69 13.85 -3.40 11.69
CA HIS A 69 12.49 -3.03 12.06
C HIS A 69 12.41 -1.50 12.21
N PRO A 70 11.89 -0.74 11.23
CA PRO A 70 11.51 0.64 11.51
C PRO A 70 10.47 0.66 12.62
N ALA A 71 10.62 1.58 13.56
CA ALA A 71 9.61 1.78 14.58
C ALA A 71 8.28 2.16 13.89
N PRO A 72 7.15 1.51 14.24
CA PRO A 72 5.86 1.99 13.79
C PRO A 72 5.69 3.47 14.17
N PRO A 73 4.87 4.23 13.41
CA PRO A 73 4.50 5.56 13.85
C PRO A 73 3.84 5.48 15.24
N ALA A 74 3.94 6.53 16.05
CA ALA A 74 3.29 6.52 17.38
C ALA A 74 1.77 6.36 17.28
N SER A 75 1.16 6.81 16.18
CA SER A 75 -0.25 6.59 15.92
C SER A 75 -0.53 6.45 14.42
N THR A 76 -1.69 5.89 14.10
CA THR A 76 -2.23 5.84 12.75
C THR A 76 -3.67 6.31 12.75
N LYS A 77 -4.10 6.95 11.64
CA LYS A 77 -5.50 7.35 11.43
C LYS A 77 -6.13 6.44 10.39
N VAL A 78 -7.18 5.72 10.76
CA VAL A 78 -7.93 4.79 9.90
C VAL A 78 -9.41 5.18 9.99
N HIS A 79 -10.07 5.42 8.85
CA HIS A 79 -11.46 5.90 8.76
C HIS A 79 -11.82 7.05 9.71
N GLY A 80 -10.93 8.03 9.84
CA GLY A 80 -11.18 9.17 10.72
C GLY A 80 -10.84 8.94 12.21
N LYS A 81 -10.66 7.69 12.65
CA LYS A 81 -10.30 7.33 14.02
C LYS A 81 -8.78 7.25 14.19
N THR A 82 -8.26 7.79 15.29
CA THR A 82 -6.84 7.75 15.63
C THR A 82 -6.57 6.59 16.58
N PHE A 83 -5.59 5.75 16.23
CA PHE A 83 -5.13 4.62 17.04
C PHE A 83 -3.69 4.88 17.49
N VAL A 84 -3.46 4.87 18.81
CA VAL A 84 -2.10 4.93 19.39
C VAL A 84 -1.54 3.51 19.38
N LEU A 85 -0.51 3.25 18.58
CA LEU A 85 -0.08 1.88 18.29
C LEU A 85 0.53 1.18 19.51
N GLN A 86 1.04 1.93 20.49
CA GLN A 86 1.61 1.37 21.72
C GLN A 86 0.54 0.87 22.71
N THR A 87 -0.67 1.43 22.69
CA THR A 87 -1.70 1.19 23.71
C THR A 87 -3.00 0.62 23.17
N ALA A 88 -3.23 0.70 21.86
CA ALA A 88 -4.37 0.06 21.24
C ALA A 88 -4.28 -1.46 21.35
N SER A 89 -5.43 -2.11 21.37
CA SER A 89 -5.58 -3.55 21.44
C SER A 89 -6.70 -4.00 20.49
N ASN A 90 -6.64 -5.25 20.05
CA ASN A 90 -7.68 -5.81 19.19
C ASN A 90 -8.97 -6.01 20.00
N PRO A 91 -10.07 -5.29 19.69
CA PRO A 91 -11.31 -5.39 20.45
C PRO A 91 -12.01 -6.74 20.30
N TYR A 92 -11.59 -7.58 19.35
CA TYR A 92 -12.13 -8.92 19.10
C TYR A 92 -11.33 -10.03 19.79
N ARG A 93 -10.21 -9.71 20.45
CA ARG A 93 -9.44 -10.64 21.27
C ARG A 93 -10.04 -10.75 22.67
N VAL A 94 -11.24 -11.31 22.74
CA VAL A 94 -12.05 -11.40 23.96
C VAL A 94 -12.29 -12.83 24.38
N ASP A 95 -12.28 -13.07 25.70
CA ASP A 95 -12.68 -14.34 26.31
C ASP A 95 -14.20 -14.58 26.25
N ASP A 96 -14.65 -15.70 26.81
CA ASP A 96 -16.07 -16.08 26.84
C ASP A 96 -16.96 -15.11 27.64
N SER A 97 -16.36 -14.28 28.50
CA SER A 97 -17.06 -13.24 29.24
C SER A 97 -17.17 -11.93 28.45
N GLY A 98 -16.60 -11.87 27.24
CA GLY A 98 -16.52 -10.68 26.41
C GLY A 98 -15.45 -9.68 26.87
N LYS A 99 -14.54 -10.10 27.76
CA LYS A 99 -13.45 -9.25 28.25
C LYS A 99 -12.19 -9.50 27.43
N TYR A 100 -11.42 -8.44 27.17
CA TYR A 100 -10.13 -8.57 26.50
C TYR A 100 -9.20 -9.52 27.26
N SER A 101 -8.60 -10.46 26.53
CA SER A 101 -7.65 -11.45 27.07
C SER A 101 -6.56 -11.74 26.04
N ASP A 102 -5.31 -11.43 26.39
CA ASP A 102 -4.12 -11.75 25.59
C ASP A 102 -3.94 -13.27 25.40
N LYS A 103 -4.47 -14.06 26.33
CA LYS A 103 -4.30 -15.52 26.39
C LYS A 103 -5.45 -16.32 25.81
N VAL A 104 -6.54 -15.68 25.37
CA VAL A 104 -7.74 -16.39 24.87
C VAL A 104 -7.43 -17.39 23.75
N GLN A 105 -6.44 -17.09 22.92
CA GLN A 105 -6.03 -17.98 21.84
C GLN A 105 -5.42 -19.30 22.36
N ASN A 106 -4.85 -19.34 23.57
CA ASN A 106 -4.37 -20.57 24.20
C ASN A 106 -5.52 -21.53 24.49
N ASP A 107 -6.65 -20.99 24.93
CA ASP A 107 -7.84 -21.78 25.28
C ASP A 107 -8.48 -22.40 24.02
N TYR A 108 -8.24 -21.79 22.86
CA TYR A 108 -8.87 -22.14 21.59
C TYR A 108 -7.90 -22.48 20.46
N LYS A 109 -6.68 -22.89 20.80
CA LYS A 109 -5.65 -23.24 19.81
C LYS A 109 -6.08 -24.38 18.89
N ASP A 110 -6.69 -25.42 19.46
CA ASP A 110 -7.19 -26.59 18.73
C ASP A 110 -8.71 -26.53 18.50
N GLY A 111 -9.33 -25.39 18.83
CA GLY A 111 -10.77 -25.22 18.67
C GLY A 111 -11.15 -25.06 17.20
N ASN A 112 -12.31 -25.57 16.81
CA ASN A 112 -12.79 -25.46 15.43
C ASN A 112 -13.58 -24.15 15.24
N PRO A 113 -13.08 -23.17 14.46
CA PRO A 113 -13.81 -21.95 14.20
C PRO A 113 -15.13 -22.17 13.49
N TRP A 114 -15.37 -23.33 12.87
CA TRP A 114 -16.55 -23.68 12.08
C TRP A 114 -17.64 -24.45 12.84
N ASP A 115 -17.44 -24.72 14.14
CA ASP A 115 -18.47 -25.34 14.98
C ASP A 115 -19.68 -24.41 15.15
N GLU A 116 -20.90 -24.94 15.09
CA GLU A 116 -22.12 -24.17 15.32
C GLU A 116 -22.13 -23.52 16.71
N LYS A 117 -21.52 -24.17 17.70
CA LYS A 117 -21.42 -23.66 19.09
C LYS A 117 -20.06 -23.04 19.38
N ALA A 118 -19.36 -22.55 18.36
CA ALA A 118 -18.07 -21.91 18.56
C ALA A 118 -18.18 -20.71 19.54
N PRO A 119 -17.24 -20.58 20.49
CA PRO A 119 -17.15 -19.42 21.38
C PRO A 119 -16.89 -18.15 20.57
N GLN A 120 -17.17 -17.00 21.19
CA GLN A 120 -17.18 -15.71 20.50
C GLN A 120 -15.83 -15.39 19.81
N PHE A 121 -14.70 -15.68 20.48
CA PHE A 121 -13.36 -15.56 19.89
C PHE A 121 -13.24 -16.33 18.56
N LEU A 122 -13.66 -17.59 18.54
CA LEU A 122 -13.59 -18.45 17.37
C LEU A 122 -14.56 -18.03 16.26
N GLN A 123 -15.69 -17.41 16.60
CA GLN A 123 -16.58 -16.79 15.61
C GLN A 123 -15.87 -15.63 14.89
N TYR A 124 -15.18 -14.75 15.64
CA TYR A 124 -14.40 -13.67 15.05
C TYR A 124 -13.22 -14.17 14.20
N VAL A 125 -12.57 -15.24 14.61
CA VAL A 125 -11.55 -15.95 13.80
C VAL A 125 -12.17 -16.46 12.50
N ARG A 126 -13.37 -17.07 12.53
CA ARG A 126 -14.09 -17.52 11.33
C ARG A 126 -14.37 -16.34 10.38
N GLU A 127 -14.88 -15.23 10.89
CA GLU A 127 -15.15 -14.04 10.09
C GLU A 127 -13.87 -13.46 9.46
N GLY A 128 -12.79 -13.38 10.25
CA GLY A 128 -11.46 -12.99 9.77
C GLY A 128 -10.92 -13.88 8.66
N GLY A 129 -11.09 -15.20 8.81
CA GLY A 129 -10.71 -16.19 7.81
C GLY A 129 -11.47 -16.02 6.50
N GLN A 130 -12.79 -15.78 6.55
CA GLN A 130 -13.59 -15.51 5.36
C GLN A 130 -13.04 -14.32 4.57
N ILE A 131 -12.70 -13.22 5.27
CA ILE A 131 -12.14 -12.03 4.65
C ILE A 131 -10.74 -12.33 4.09
N PHE A 132 -9.89 -13.06 4.83
CA PHE A 132 -8.55 -13.44 4.39
C PHE A 132 -8.58 -14.23 3.08
N PHE A 133 -9.44 -15.25 2.98
CA PHE A 133 -9.54 -16.08 1.77
C PHE A 133 -10.17 -15.34 0.59
N GLN A 134 -11.00 -14.32 0.83
CA GLN A 134 -11.55 -13.48 -0.23
C GLN A 134 -10.53 -12.48 -0.79
N ASN A 135 -9.55 -12.06 0.01
CA ASN A 135 -8.76 -10.86 -0.28
C ASN A 135 -7.24 -11.07 -0.21
N CYS A 136 -6.74 -11.72 0.84
CA CYS A 136 -5.32 -11.74 1.20
C CYS A 136 -4.60 -12.99 0.69
N HIS A 137 -5.30 -14.12 0.65
CA HIS A 137 -4.76 -15.44 0.30
C HIS A 137 -4.02 -15.44 -1.06
N PHE A 138 -4.51 -14.70 -2.05
CA PHE A 138 -3.91 -14.68 -3.38
C PHE A 138 -2.43 -14.27 -3.40
N CYS A 139 -1.99 -13.47 -2.44
CA CYS A 139 -0.59 -13.09 -2.26
C CYS A 139 0.06 -13.85 -1.08
N HIS A 140 -0.64 -13.99 0.04
CA HIS A 140 -0.08 -14.55 1.27
C HIS A 140 -0.10 -16.10 1.35
N GLY A 141 -0.83 -16.79 0.46
CA GLY A 141 -0.95 -18.24 0.43
C GLY A 141 -1.97 -18.79 1.43
N ASP A 142 -2.47 -20.01 1.20
CA ASP A 142 -3.55 -20.63 2.02
C ASP A 142 -3.07 -20.85 3.45
N ASN A 143 -1.80 -21.24 3.57
CA ASN A 143 -1.13 -21.49 4.84
C ASN A 143 -0.34 -20.25 5.33
N LEU A 144 -0.63 -19.06 4.80
CA LEU A 144 0.03 -17.80 5.19
C LEU A 144 1.56 -17.81 5.03
N ASN A 145 2.06 -18.60 4.08
CA ASN A 145 3.49 -18.84 3.87
C ASN A 145 4.17 -17.84 2.91
N GLY A 146 3.46 -16.80 2.48
CA GLY A 146 3.95 -15.81 1.53
C GLY A 146 4.06 -16.32 0.09
N ARG A 147 3.45 -17.47 -0.22
CA ARG A 147 3.52 -18.15 -1.53
C ARG A 147 2.14 -18.30 -2.17
N GLY A 148 1.32 -17.25 -2.11
CA GLY A 148 0.07 -17.20 -2.86
C GLY A 148 0.30 -17.19 -4.37
N MET A 149 -0.77 -17.43 -5.14
CA MET A 149 -0.74 -17.47 -6.61
C MET A 149 -0.04 -16.26 -7.26
N PHE A 150 -0.17 -15.07 -6.68
CA PHE A 150 0.44 -13.83 -7.19
C PHE A 150 1.74 -13.42 -6.49
N ALA A 151 2.21 -14.17 -5.49
CA ALA A 151 3.37 -13.79 -4.68
C ALA A 151 4.63 -13.52 -5.52
N PHE A 152 4.89 -14.38 -6.50
CA PHE A 152 6.11 -14.36 -7.31
C PHE A 152 6.14 -13.25 -8.38
N ALA A 153 5.07 -12.47 -8.51
CA ALA A 153 5.06 -11.26 -9.35
C ALA A 153 5.77 -10.07 -8.67
N PHE A 154 6.11 -10.18 -7.38
CA PHE A 154 6.62 -9.08 -6.58
C PHE A 154 8.00 -9.38 -6.00
N ASN A 155 8.83 -8.34 -5.87
CA ASN A 155 10.12 -8.39 -5.19
C ASN A 155 10.23 -7.19 -4.23
N PRO A 156 10.25 -7.41 -2.91
CA PRO A 156 10.21 -8.69 -2.22
C PRO A 156 8.85 -9.40 -2.33
N ILE A 157 8.84 -10.73 -2.23
CA ILE A 157 7.61 -11.51 -2.09
C ILE A 157 6.93 -11.20 -0.74
N PRO A 158 5.62 -11.47 -0.59
CA PRO A 158 4.92 -11.32 0.69
C PRO A 158 5.60 -12.08 1.84
N ALA A 159 5.50 -11.53 3.04
CA ALA A 159 6.11 -12.12 4.24
C ALA A 159 5.54 -13.52 4.55
N ASN A 160 6.42 -14.42 4.97
CA ASN A 160 6.06 -15.77 5.37
C ASN A 160 5.66 -15.80 6.85
N PHE A 161 4.37 -15.72 7.16
CA PHE A 161 3.86 -15.68 8.54
C PHE A 161 4.02 -17.00 9.30
N THR A 162 4.38 -18.09 8.62
CA THR A 162 4.70 -19.37 9.28
C THR A 162 6.11 -19.41 9.87
N ASP A 163 6.92 -18.38 9.63
CA ASP A 163 8.25 -18.22 10.24
C ASP A 163 8.15 -17.37 11.52
N ALA A 164 8.68 -17.89 12.63
CA ALA A 164 8.71 -17.23 13.93
C ALA A 164 9.46 -15.89 13.92
N GLY A 165 10.33 -15.64 12.93
CA GLY A 165 11.01 -14.36 12.72
C GLY A 165 10.14 -13.26 12.09
N THR A 166 8.87 -13.56 11.77
CA THR A 166 7.98 -12.62 11.05
C THR A 166 6.87 -12.06 11.95
N ILE A 167 5.62 -12.49 11.77
CA ILE A 167 4.44 -11.94 12.45
C ILE A 167 4.53 -12.09 13.97
N ALA A 168 5.15 -13.17 14.47
CA ALA A 168 5.35 -13.42 15.89
C ALA A 168 6.25 -12.38 16.59
N GLN A 169 7.07 -11.64 15.84
CA GLN A 169 7.92 -10.57 16.39
C GLN A 169 7.20 -9.22 16.46
N LEU A 170 5.98 -9.15 15.92
CA LEU A 170 5.23 -7.91 15.75
C LEU A 170 4.11 -7.80 16.78
N GLN A 171 3.80 -6.56 17.13
CA GLN A 171 2.57 -6.25 17.86
C GLN A 171 1.37 -6.32 16.92
N GLU A 172 0.22 -6.70 17.45
CA GLU A 172 -1.03 -6.76 16.70
C GLU A 172 -1.38 -5.40 16.07
N THR A 173 -1.10 -4.31 16.80
CA THR A 173 -1.28 -2.93 16.33
C THR A 173 -0.34 -2.54 15.18
N PHE A 174 0.88 -3.09 15.15
CA PHE A 174 1.79 -2.91 14.02
C PHE A 174 1.21 -3.57 12.77
N VAL A 175 0.70 -4.80 12.90
CA VAL A 175 0.03 -5.50 11.79
C VAL A 175 -1.21 -4.73 11.34
N PHE A 176 -2.01 -4.21 12.27
CA PHE A 176 -3.15 -3.34 11.96
C PHE A 176 -2.77 -2.13 11.12
N TRP A 177 -1.69 -1.44 11.48
CA TRP A 177 -1.17 -0.34 10.68
C TRP A 177 -0.73 -0.79 9.28
N ARG A 178 0.00 -1.90 9.18
CA ARG A 178 0.48 -2.44 7.89
C ARG A 178 -0.68 -2.86 6.98
N VAL A 179 -1.69 -3.53 7.51
CA VAL A 179 -2.88 -3.91 6.72
C VAL A 179 -3.64 -2.66 6.29
N SER A 180 -3.87 -1.72 7.21
CA SER A 180 -4.62 -0.49 6.91
C SER A 180 -3.95 0.37 5.83
N LYS A 181 -2.63 0.58 5.93
CA LYS A 181 -1.89 1.49 5.05
C LYS A 181 -1.26 0.82 3.83
N GLY A 182 -1.09 -0.50 3.86
CA GLY A 182 -0.40 -1.23 2.80
C GLY A 182 1.09 -0.85 2.72
N GLY A 183 1.65 -0.89 1.51
CA GLY A 183 3.01 -0.43 1.21
C GLY A 183 3.08 0.85 0.38
N ILE A 184 2.05 1.15 -0.41
CA ILE A 184 2.03 2.28 -1.33
C ILE A 184 1.95 3.60 -0.53
N GLY A 185 2.97 4.44 -0.67
CA GLY A 185 3.02 5.75 0.00
C GLY A 185 3.56 5.71 1.43
N LEU A 186 4.07 4.57 1.90
CA LEU A 186 4.83 4.53 3.15
C LEU A 186 6.23 5.17 2.97
N PRO A 187 6.79 5.79 4.02
CA PRO A 187 8.15 6.30 4.01
C PRO A 187 9.17 5.20 3.65
N ARG A 188 10.32 5.57 3.07
CA ARG A 188 11.37 4.60 2.64
C ARG A 188 11.89 3.77 3.81
N GLU A 189 11.75 4.27 5.03
CA GLU A 189 12.11 3.60 6.27
C GLU A 189 11.16 2.43 6.58
N GLY A 190 9.92 2.44 6.06
CA GLY A 190 8.87 1.45 6.33
C GLY A 190 9.08 0.09 5.66
N PHE A 191 10.08 -0.68 6.10
CA PHE A 191 10.40 -2.02 5.62
C PHE A 191 9.19 -2.99 5.64
N PRO A 192 8.96 -3.79 4.57
CA PRO A 192 9.54 -3.62 3.24
C PRO A 192 8.96 -2.37 2.55
N TRP A 193 9.84 -1.43 2.17
CA TRP A 193 9.50 -0.14 1.54
C TRP A 193 8.97 -0.29 0.12
N ALA A 194 9.28 -1.41 -0.53
CA ALA A 194 8.81 -1.80 -1.86
C ALA A 194 7.61 -2.78 -1.78
N SER A 195 6.86 -2.76 -0.66
CA SER A 195 5.65 -3.55 -0.53
C SER A 195 4.58 -3.06 -1.53
N VAL A 196 4.03 -4.00 -2.30
CA VAL A 196 2.90 -3.75 -3.20
C VAL A 196 1.54 -3.96 -2.52
N MET A 197 1.54 -4.28 -1.22
CA MET A 197 0.31 -4.50 -0.47
C MET A 197 -0.58 -3.26 -0.58
N PRO A 198 -1.85 -3.40 -1.03
CA PRO A 198 -2.73 -2.26 -1.17
C PRO A 198 -3.11 -1.69 0.21
N PRO A 199 -3.49 -0.40 0.27
CA PRO A 199 -4.04 0.21 1.49
C PRO A 199 -5.45 -0.35 1.76
N TRP A 200 -5.57 -1.41 2.56
CA TRP A 200 -6.85 -2.09 2.78
C TRP A 200 -7.89 -1.24 3.51
N GLU A 201 -7.50 -0.13 4.15
CA GLU A 201 -8.48 0.83 4.69
C GLU A 201 -9.40 1.42 3.61
N GLN A 202 -9.08 1.28 2.32
CA GLN A 202 -9.96 1.71 1.24
C GLN A 202 -11.03 0.69 0.88
N HIS A 203 -10.90 -0.56 1.36
CA HIS A 203 -11.72 -1.70 0.95
C HIS A 203 -12.35 -2.45 2.12
N LEU A 204 -11.74 -2.42 3.30
CA LEU A 204 -12.18 -3.09 4.50
C LEU A 204 -12.48 -2.07 5.60
N THR A 205 -13.48 -2.36 6.41
CA THR A 205 -13.79 -1.69 7.69
C THR A 205 -12.69 -1.94 8.72
N ILE A 206 -12.60 -1.07 9.73
CA ILE A 206 -11.71 -1.27 10.89
C ILE A 206 -11.93 -2.65 11.54
N ASP A 207 -13.20 -3.07 11.64
CA ASP A 207 -13.57 -4.31 12.30
C ASP A 207 -13.11 -5.54 11.51
N GLU A 208 -13.27 -5.50 10.19
CA GLU A 208 -12.78 -6.54 9.28
C GLU A 208 -11.25 -6.67 9.35
N ILE A 209 -10.54 -5.54 9.36
CA ILE A 209 -9.07 -5.55 9.49
C ILE A 209 -8.63 -6.22 10.80
N TRP A 210 -9.26 -5.87 11.92
CA TRP A 210 -8.93 -6.51 13.21
C TRP A 210 -9.23 -8.01 13.22
N LYS A 211 -10.33 -8.45 12.59
CA LYS A 211 -10.70 -9.86 12.52
C LYS A 211 -9.75 -10.65 11.62
N VAL A 212 -9.33 -10.10 10.47
CA VAL A 212 -8.31 -10.73 9.60
C VAL A 212 -7.02 -10.99 10.39
N ILE A 213 -6.56 -9.99 11.14
CA ILE A 213 -5.33 -10.11 11.95
C ILE A 213 -5.52 -11.18 13.03
N LEU A 214 -6.69 -11.23 13.67
CA LEU A 214 -7.03 -12.26 14.65
C LEU A 214 -6.91 -13.66 14.04
N PHE A 215 -7.43 -13.85 12.83
CA PHE A 215 -7.31 -15.09 12.06
C PHE A 215 -5.85 -15.41 11.71
N GLU A 216 -5.05 -14.43 11.29
CA GLU A 216 -3.63 -14.66 10.93
C GLU A 216 -2.83 -15.23 12.10
N TYR A 217 -2.99 -14.67 13.30
CA TYR A 217 -2.33 -15.20 14.51
C TYR A 217 -2.88 -16.57 14.90
N TRP A 218 -4.20 -16.74 14.91
CA TRP A 218 -4.81 -18.04 15.24
C TRP A 218 -4.37 -19.15 14.28
N HIS A 219 -4.39 -18.90 12.97
CA HIS A 219 -4.10 -19.89 11.94
C HIS A 219 -2.62 -20.26 11.88
N THR A 220 -1.71 -19.31 12.14
CA THR A 220 -0.27 -19.60 12.25
C THR A 220 0.10 -20.24 13.57
N GLY A 221 -0.77 -20.17 14.58
CA GLY A 221 -0.50 -20.62 15.94
C GLY A 221 0.47 -19.71 16.71
N TYR A 222 0.82 -18.55 16.16
CA TYR A 222 1.65 -17.55 16.81
C TYR A 222 0.82 -16.56 17.61
N TYR A 223 1.48 -15.86 18.52
CA TYR A 223 0.87 -14.86 19.39
C TYR A 223 1.50 -13.50 19.09
N PRO A 224 0.73 -12.41 19.15
CA PRO A 224 1.30 -11.08 19.03
C PRO A 224 2.30 -10.85 20.16
N ARG A 225 3.37 -10.12 19.85
CA ARG A 225 4.33 -9.69 20.87
C ARG A 225 3.65 -8.71 21.84
N THR A 226 3.72 -8.98 23.13
CA THR A 226 3.32 -8.03 24.19
C THR A 226 4.54 -7.26 24.72
N TRP A 227 4.33 -6.23 25.53
CA TRP A 227 5.39 -5.36 26.06
C TRP A 227 5.99 -5.86 27.38
N ASP A 228 5.62 -7.06 27.80
CA ASP A 228 5.83 -7.61 29.14
C ASP A 228 7.00 -8.60 29.19
#